data_AF-A0A7S0VHT4-F1
#
_entry.id   AF-A0A7S0VHT4-F1
#
_cell.length_a   1.000
_cell.length_b   1.000
_cell.length_c   1.000
_cell.angle_alpha   90.00
_cell.angle_beta   90.00
_cell.angle_gamma   90.00
#
_symmetry.space_group_name_H-M   'P 1'
#
loop_
_entity.id
_entity.type
_entity.pdbx_description
1 polymer ?
#
loop_
_entity_poly.entity_id
_entity_poly.type
_entity_poly.pdbx_seq_one_letter_code
_entity_poly.pdbx_strand_id
1 'polypeptide(L)'
;GLVPGRAGRFVIDMGRYKEELLRKARDVGARRVFVAGDDAETAEDMVSFCASEGLTPLFDRGEGRTSKDNSALMTLTHSVNVTQYALDAISNVELLASAGHLVGTFGSHFTRLAHEVSFARGGYKTPPVTLDVHWFVNP
;
A
#
# COMPACT_ATOMS: atom_id res chain seq x y z
N GLY A 1 11.79 -2.48 -8.00
CA GLY A 1 13.25 -2.29 -8.04
C GLY A 1 13.57 -1.25 -7.02
N LEU A 2 14.50 -1.54 -6.12
CA LEU A 2 14.90 -0.60 -5.09
C LEU A 2 15.92 0.40 -5.65
N VAL A 3 15.68 1.70 -5.48
CA VAL A 3 16.59 2.78 -5.90
C VAL A 3 17.26 3.43 -4.70
N PRO A 4 18.50 3.95 -4.84
CA PRO A 4 19.16 4.66 -3.75
C PRO A 4 18.36 5.91 -3.33
N GLY A 5 17.97 5.97 -2.06
CA GLY A 5 17.34 7.14 -1.46
C GLY A 5 18.32 8.06 -0.74
N ARG A 6 17.80 9.19 -0.24
CA ARG A 6 18.55 10.04 0.70
C ARG A 6 18.83 9.25 1.99
N ALA A 7 20.03 9.44 2.54
CA ALA A 7 20.52 8.75 3.75
C ALA A 7 20.75 7.22 3.65
N GLY A 8 21.01 6.69 2.44
CA GLY A 8 21.44 5.30 2.27
C GLY A 8 20.33 4.25 2.42
N ARG A 9 19.06 4.69 2.48
CA ARG A 9 17.90 3.78 2.44
C ARG A 9 17.53 3.50 0.99
N PHE A 10 17.17 2.26 0.71
CA PHE A 10 16.57 1.89 -0.57
C PHE A 10 15.09 2.31 -0.59
N VAL A 11 14.66 2.99 -1.64
CA VAL A 11 13.29 3.46 -1.84
C VAL A 11 12.67 2.69 -3.00
N ILE A 12 11.35 2.53 -2.98
CA ILE A 12 10.62 1.96 -4.10
C ILE A 12 10.72 2.91 -5.28
N ASP A 13 11.12 2.40 -6.44
CA ASP A 13 10.96 3.10 -7.70
C ASP A 13 9.47 3.26 -8.03
N MET A 14 8.94 4.46 -7.83
CA MET A 14 7.54 4.79 -8.08
C MET A 14 7.17 4.72 -9.56
N GLY A 15 8.12 4.93 -10.49
CA GLY A 15 7.88 4.73 -11.92
C GLY A 15 7.56 3.28 -12.22
N ARG A 16 8.39 2.37 -11.72
CA ARG A 16 8.14 0.93 -11.84
C ARG A 16 6.87 0.49 -11.10
N TYR A 17 6.56 1.07 -9.92
CA TYR A 17 5.32 0.78 -9.20
C TYR A 17 4.10 1.07 -10.09
N LYS A 18 4.08 2.27 -10.68
CA LYS A 18 3.01 2.74 -11.57
C LYS A 18 2.85 1.85 -12.80
N GLU A 19 3.95 1.46 -13.45
CA GLU A 19 3.93 0.55 -14.60
C GLU A 19 3.35 -0.84 -14.26
N GLU A 20 3.79 -1.44 -13.16
CA GLU A 20 3.32 -2.75 -12.72
C GLU A 20 1.84 -2.72 -12.30
N LEU A 21 1.40 -1.64 -11.65
CA LEU A 21 0.00 -1.41 -11.34
C LEU A 21 -0.86 -1.39 -12.60
N LEU A 22 -0.46 -0.60 -13.62
CA LEU A 22 -1.21 -0.52 -14.88
C LEU A 22 -1.21 -1.83 -15.66
N ARG A 23 -0.06 -2.50 -15.73
CA ARG A 23 0.05 -3.82 -16.36
C ARG A 23 -0.94 -4.77 -15.70
N LYS A 24 -0.91 -4.85 -14.36
CA LYS A 24 -1.80 -5.73 -13.61
C LYS A 24 -3.27 -5.35 -13.77
N ALA A 25 -3.60 -4.06 -13.73
CA ALA A 25 -4.95 -3.57 -13.90
C ALA A 25 -5.52 -3.94 -15.28
N ARG A 26 -4.70 -3.82 -16.34
CA ARG A 26 -5.07 -4.26 -17.69
C ARG A 26 -5.24 -5.77 -17.79
N ASP A 27 -4.29 -6.54 -17.26
CA ASP A 27 -4.29 -8.01 -17.31
C ASP A 27 -5.57 -8.62 -16.70
N VAL A 28 -6.13 -7.95 -15.69
CA VAL A 28 -7.28 -8.44 -14.92
C VAL A 28 -8.57 -7.65 -15.19
N GLY A 29 -8.54 -6.66 -16.08
CA GLY A 29 -9.68 -5.80 -16.39
C GLY A 29 -10.18 -4.96 -15.20
N ALA A 30 -9.29 -4.59 -14.28
CA ALA A 30 -9.64 -3.77 -13.12
C ALA A 30 -10.03 -2.34 -13.54
N ARG A 31 -11.10 -1.82 -12.93
CA ARG A 31 -11.54 -0.42 -13.10
C ARG A 31 -11.39 0.43 -11.84
N ARG A 32 -11.20 -0.22 -10.69
CA ARG A 32 -11.09 0.43 -9.38
C ARG A 32 -9.77 0.01 -8.74
N VAL A 33 -9.07 0.95 -8.14
CA VAL A 33 -7.81 0.72 -7.43
C VAL A 33 -7.92 1.29 -6.04
N PHE A 34 -7.76 0.45 -5.02
CA PHE A 34 -7.58 0.93 -3.65
C PHE A 34 -6.10 1.28 -3.45
N VAL A 35 -5.84 2.51 -3.02
CA VAL A 35 -4.49 2.99 -2.69
C VAL A 35 -4.39 3.04 -1.17
N ALA A 36 -3.36 2.40 -0.62
CA ALA A 36 -3.03 2.47 0.80
C ALA A 36 -1.56 2.85 0.94
N GLY A 37 -1.27 3.84 1.78
CA GLY A 37 0.07 4.34 2.02
C GLY A 37 0.12 5.16 3.30
N ASP A 38 1.23 5.07 4.02
CA ASP A 38 1.48 5.95 5.15
C ASP A 38 1.91 7.34 4.66
N ASP A 39 2.69 7.47 3.59
CA ASP A 39 3.02 8.79 3.06
C ASP A 39 1.86 9.44 2.25
N ALA A 40 1.30 10.53 2.78
CA ALA A 40 0.15 11.22 2.19
C ALA A 40 0.44 11.75 0.77
N GLU A 41 1.62 12.34 0.56
CA GLU A 41 2.02 12.91 -0.73
C GLU A 41 2.14 11.82 -1.80
N THR A 42 2.78 10.70 -1.47
CA THR A 42 2.89 9.53 -2.35
C THR A 42 1.53 8.91 -2.64
N ALA A 43 0.64 8.84 -1.65
CA ALA A 43 -0.70 8.32 -1.84
C ALA A 43 -1.54 9.22 -2.77
N GLU A 44 -1.47 10.54 -2.60
CA GLU A 44 -2.14 11.52 -3.48
C GLU A 44 -1.60 11.51 -4.90
N ASP A 45 -0.28 11.36 -5.09
CA ASP A 45 0.35 11.16 -6.40
C ASP A 45 -0.18 9.88 -7.07
N MET A 46 -0.31 8.79 -6.33
CA MET A 46 -0.86 7.54 -6.84
C MET A 46 -2.34 7.64 -7.21
N VAL A 47 -3.14 8.36 -6.41
CA VAL A 47 -4.55 8.64 -6.70
C VAL A 47 -4.68 9.44 -8.00
N SER A 48 -3.90 10.51 -8.12
CA SER A 48 -3.83 11.36 -9.32
C SER A 48 -3.44 10.56 -10.56
N PHE A 49 -2.41 9.71 -10.43
CA PHE A 49 -1.97 8.81 -11.48
C PHE A 49 -3.04 7.80 -11.90
N CYS A 50 -3.70 7.14 -10.95
CA CYS A 50 -4.79 6.21 -11.27
C CYS A 50 -5.91 6.90 -12.06
N ALA A 51 -6.29 8.12 -11.64
CA ALA A 51 -7.31 8.90 -12.31
C ALA A 51 -6.90 9.30 -13.73
N SER A 52 -5.64 9.70 -13.97
CA SER A 52 -5.14 10.05 -15.31
C SER A 52 -5.12 8.86 -16.27
N GLU A 53 -5.02 7.65 -15.74
CA GLU A 53 -5.00 6.39 -16.50
C GLU A 53 -6.41 5.77 -16.67
N GLY A 54 -7.47 6.50 -16.28
CA GLY A 54 -8.86 6.05 -16.41
C GLY A 54 -9.29 5.02 -15.38
N LEU A 55 -8.51 4.80 -14.32
CA LEU A 55 -8.89 3.98 -13.17
C LEU A 55 -9.64 4.86 -12.16
N THR A 56 -10.57 4.26 -11.42
CA THR A 56 -11.26 4.92 -10.30
C THR A 56 -10.48 4.65 -9.01
N PRO A 57 -9.69 5.61 -8.49
CA PRO A 57 -9.00 5.43 -7.22
C PRO A 57 -10.01 5.44 -6.06
N LEU A 58 -9.79 4.53 -5.11
CA LEU A 58 -10.41 4.50 -3.80
C LEU A 58 -9.29 4.80 -2.80
N PHE A 59 -9.41 5.88 -2.05
CA PHE A 59 -8.42 6.31 -1.07
C PHE A 59 -9.13 6.93 0.12
N ASP A 60 -8.79 6.47 1.32
CA ASP A 60 -9.26 7.10 2.55
C ASP A 60 -8.29 8.21 2.95
N ARG A 61 -8.72 9.47 2.75
CA ARG A 61 -7.91 10.66 3.07
C ARG A 61 -7.67 10.83 4.58
N GLY A 62 -8.40 10.12 5.44
CA GLY A 62 -8.16 10.15 6.89
C GLY A 62 -6.83 9.53 7.31
N GLU A 63 -6.12 8.85 6.39
CA GLU A 63 -5.05 7.92 6.72
C GLU A 63 -3.62 8.39 6.34
N GLY A 64 -3.48 9.57 5.70
CA GLY A 64 -2.19 10.13 5.34
C GLY A 64 -1.30 10.41 6.57
N ARG A 65 -0.23 9.64 6.74
CA ARG A 65 0.80 9.76 7.78
C ARG A 65 2.06 10.41 7.23
N THR A 66 2.13 11.73 7.24
CA THR A 66 3.41 12.43 7.06
C THR A 66 4.42 11.92 8.09
N SER A 67 5.47 11.23 7.65
CA SER A 67 6.53 10.68 8.52
C SER A 67 7.20 11.76 9.39
N LYS A 68 7.19 13.02 8.92
CA LYS A 68 7.62 14.20 9.68
C LYS A 68 6.72 14.51 10.88
N ASP A 69 5.43 14.20 10.77
CA ASP A 69 4.45 14.46 11.83
C ASP A 69 4.52 13.39 12.91
N ASN A 70 4.80 12.12 12.61
CA ASN A 70 4.82 11.05 13.62
C ASN A 70 5.93 11.22 14.69
N SER A 71 7.14 11.64 14.33
CA SER A 71 8.20 11.91 15.30
C SER A 71 7.96 13.21 16.08
N ALA A 72 7.37 14.23 15.45
CA ALA A 72 7.01 15.47 16.13
C ALA A 72 5.82 15.28 17.08
N LEU A 73 4.79 14.51 16.69
CA LEU A 73 3.61 14.18 17.48
C LEU A 73 3.92 13.27 18.66
N MET A 74 4.81 12.27 18.51
CA MET A 74 5.24 11.46 19.66
C MET A 74 5.98 12.26 20.74
N THR A 75 6.59 13.39 20.36
CA THR A 75 7.28 14.28 21.31
C THR A 75 6.34 15.30 21.94
N LEU A 76 5.14 15.53 21.36
CA LEU A 76 4.25 16.63 21.76
C LEU A 76 3.03 16.21 22.59
N THR A 77 2.49 14.99 22.50
CA THR A 77 1.23 14.72 23.23
C THR A 77 0.92 13.27 23.59
N HIS A 78 0.39 13.11 24.81
CA HIS A 78 -0.53 12.06 25.25
C HIS A 78 -1.86 12.00 24.44
N SER A 79 -1.90 12.49 23.19
CA SER A 79 -3.13 12.67 22.40
C SER A 79 -3.13 11.92 21.06
N VAL A 80 -2.17 11.01 20.86
CA VAL A 80 -2.23 10.05 19.74
C VAL A 80 -3.38 9.09 20.06
N ASN A 81 -4.47 9.17 19.31
CA ASN A 81 -5.57 8.21 19.43
C ASN A 81 -5.13 6.87 18.82
N VAL A 82 -4.34 6.11 19.57
CA VAL A 82 -3.77 4.81 19.14
C VAL A 82 -4.86 3.86 18.68
N THR A 83 -6.04 3.91 19.31
CA THR A 83 -7.21 3.12 18.91
C THR A 83 -7.64 3.45 17.48
N GLN A 84 -7.76 4.73 17.13
CA GLN A 84 -8.11 5.13 15.77
C GLN A 84 -7.06 4.65 14.77
N TYR A 85 -5.77 4.87 15.06
CA TYR A 85 -4.69 4.41 14.18
C TYR A 85 -4.69 2.89 13.97
N ALA A 86 -5.01 2.12 15.01
CA ALA A 86 -5.15 0.68 14.92
C ALA A 86 -6.37 0.27 14.07
N LEU A 87 -7.49 0.97 14.21
CA LEU A 87 -8.69 0.73 13.40
C LEU A 87 -8.47 1.05 11.92
N ASP A 88 -7.80 2.16 11.61
CA ASP A 88 -7.45 2.54 10.22
C ASP A 88 -6.47 1.53 9.62
N ALA A 89 -5.47 1.12 10.40
CA ALA A 89 -4.53 0.06 10.03
C ALA A 89 -5.22 -1.27 9.70
N ILE A 90 -6.16 -1.71 10.56
CA ILE A 90 -6.93 -2.94 10.35
C ILE A 90 -7.84 -2.81 9.12
N SER A 91 -8.51 -1.66 8.96
CA SER A 91 -9.41 -1.40 7.84
C SER A 91 -8.65 -1.44 6.51
N ASN A 92 -7.45 -0.87 6.46
CA ASN A 92 -6.55 -0.97 5.31
C ASN A 92 -6.19 -2.40 4.95
N VAL A 93 -5.79 -3.19 5.93
CA VAL A 93 -5.46 -4.61 5.72
C VAL A 93 -6.68 -5.36 5.17
N GLU A 94 -7.86 -5.10 5.71
CA GLU A 94 -9.11 -5.74 5.29
C GLU A 94 -9.50 -5.35 3.85
N LEU A 95 -9.37 -4.06 3.49
CA LEU A 95 -9.64 -3.56 2.14
C LEU A 95 -8.64 -4.13 1.13
N LEU A 96 -7.35 -4.16 1.47
CA LEU A 96 -6.32 -4.79 0.65
C LEU A 96 -6.61 -6.28 0.49
N ALA A 97 -6.89 -7.01 1.57
CA ALA A 97 -7.16 -8.44 1.55
C ALA A 97 -8.41 -8.83 0.74
N SER A 98 -9.40 -7.93 0.70
CA SER A 98 -10.66 -8.09 -0.03
C SER A 98 -10.57 -7.69 -1.50
N ALA A 99 -9.46 -7.09 -1.94
CA ALA A 99 -9.24 -6.77 -3.34
C ALA A 99 -9.18 -8.04 -4.20
N GLY A 100 -9.46 -7.92 -5.51
CA GLY A 100 -9.29 -9.05 -6.43
C GLY A 100 -7.81 -9.41 -6.67
N HIS A 101 -6.94 -8.41 -6.57
CA HIS A 101 -5.51 -8.51 -6.83
C HIS A 101 -4.74 -7.54 -5.95
N LEU A 102 -3.46 -7.85 -5.70
CA LEU A 102 -2.57 -7.05 -4.88
C LEU A 102 -1.33 -6.63 -5.68
N VAL A 103 -0.99 -5.34 -5.57
CA VAL A 103 0.26 -4.75 -6.04
C VAL A 103 0.85 -4.02 -4.84
N GLY A 104 2.12 -4.27 -4.51
CA GLY A 104 2.74 -3.64 -3.34
C GLY A 104 4.16 -4.09 -3.06
N THR A 105 4.57 -4.02 -1.79
CA THR A 105 5.89 -4.47 -1.33
C THR A 105 5.76 -5.43 -0.17
N PHE A 106 6.47 -6.55 -0.23
CA PHE A 106 6.49 -7.51 0.88
C PHE A 106 7.50 -7.15 1.97
N GLY A 107 8.30 -6.11 1.80
CA GLY A 107 8.94 -5.41 2.92
C GLY A 107 7.92 -4.88 3.92
N SER A 108 6.74 -4.45 3.46
CA SER A 108 5.65 -3.99 4.33
C SER A 108 4.98 -5.15 5.06
N HIS A 109 4.87 -5.04 6.39
CA HIS A 109 4.08 -5.96 7.20
C HIS A 109 2.58 -5.89 6.85
N PHE A 110 2.08 -4.72 6.45
CA PHE A 110 0.68 -4.53 6.06
C PHE A 110 0.33 -5.30 4.78
N THR A 111 1.16 -5.18 3.75
CA THR A 111 0.98 -5.89 2.48
C THR A 111 1.11 -7.40 2.66
N ARG A 112 2.05 -7.87 3.48
CA ARG A 112 2.18 -9.29 3.83
C ARG A 112 0.95 -9.81 4.56
N LEU A 113 0.49 -9.11 5.59
CA LEU A 113 -0.68 -9.50 6.36
C LEU A 113 -1.94 -9.51 5.48
N ALA A 114 -2.14 -8.51 4.62
CA ALA A 114 -3.26 -8.48 3.68
C ALA A 114 -3.23 -9.69 2.72
N HIS A 115 -2.04 -10.06 2.24
CA HIS A 115 -1.86 -11.26 1.42
C HIS A 115 -2.20 -12.55 2.18
N GLU A 116 -1.74 -12.70 3.42
CA GLU A 116 -2.02 -13.87 4.25
C GLU A 116 -3.51 -13.99 4.57
N VAL A 117 -4.17 -12.89 4.90
CA VAL A 117 -5.62 -12.84 5.14
C VAL A 117 -6.39 -13.21 3.86
N SER A 118 -6.00 -12.65 2.70
CA SER A 118 -6.63 -12.99 1.43
C SER A 118 -6.42 -14.47 1.08
N PHE A 119 -5.22 -15.00 1.26
CA PHE A 119 -4.88 -16.40 1.02
C PHE A 119 -5.72 -17.35 1.90
N ALA A 120 -5.82 -17.06 3.19
CA ALA A 120 -6.64 -17.84 4.12
C ALA A 120 -8.13 -17.88 3.73
N ARG A 121 -8.62 -16.85 3.02
CA ARG A 121 -9.99 -16.75 2.50
C ARG A 121 -10.17 -17.33 1.09
N GLY A 122 -9.13 -17.89 0.48
CA GLY A 122 -9.14 -18.32 -0.92
C GLY A 122 -9.33 -17.16 -1.91
N GLY A 123 -8.85 -15.97 -1.53
CA GLY A 123 -9.02 -14.69 -2.21
C GLY A 123 -8.27 -14.60 -3.54
N TYR A 124 -7.18 -13.81 -3.59
CA TYR A 124 -6.48 -13.45 -4.83
C TYR A 124 -6.30 -14.65 -5.78
N LYS A 125 -6.88 -14.55 -6.98
CA LYS A 125 -6.86 -15.64 -7.98
C LYS A 125 -5.55 -15.77 -8.73
N THR A 126 -4.69 -14.77 -8.58
CA THR A 126 -3.39 -14.70 -9.24
C THR A 126 -2.34 -14.27 -8.23
N PRO A 127 -1.06 -14.65 -8.42
CA PRO A 127 0.01 -14.16 -7.57
C PRO A 127 0.02 -12.62 -7.47
N PRO A 128 0.33 -12.08 -6.28
CA PRO A 128 0.52 -10.65 -6.07
C PRO A 128 1.73 -10.14 -6.85
N VAL A 129 1.69 -8.87 -7.26
CA VAL A 129 2.85 -8.22 -7.89
C VAL A 129 3.63 -7.48 -6.81
N THR A 130 4.88 -7.89 -6.58
CA THR A 130 5.74 -7.24 -5.58
C THR A 130 7.00 -6.66 -6.18
N LEU A 131 7.42 -5.51 -5.64
CA LEU A 131 8.50 -4.71 -6.23
C LEU A 131 9.87 -4.90 -5.58
N ASP A 132 9.92 -5.62 -4.46
CA ASP A 132 11.08 -5.76 -3.60
C ASP A 132 11.43 -7.23 -3.33
N VAL A 133 10.62 -7.94 -2.54
CA VAL A 133 10.88 -9.31 -2.09
C VAL A 133 9.72 -10.21 -2.50
N HIS A 134 10.03 -11.47 -2.78
CA HIS A 134 9.00 -12.50 -2.91
C HIS A 134 8.44 -12.83 -1.53
N TRP A 135 7.16 -13.20 -1.47
CA TRP A 135 6.62 -13.75 -0.24
C TRP A 135 7.17 -15.16 -0.06
N PHE A 136 7.75 -15.39 1.11
CA PHE A 136 8.17 -16.71 1.55
C PHE A 136 7.48 -16.99 2.88
N VAL A 137 6.84 -18.15 2.99
CA VAL A 137 6.59 -18.74 4.30
C VAL A 137 7.95 -19.19 4.80
N ASN A 138 8.45 -18.62 5.88
CA ASN A 138 9.53 -19.27 6.59
C ASN A 138 8.87 -20.43 7.35
N PRO A 139 9.13 -21.70 6.98
CA PRO A 139 8.51 -22.86 7.63
C PRO A 139 8.89 -22.98 9.11
#